data_AF-A0A0N4VBX1-F1
#
_entry.id   AF-A0A0N4VBX1-F1
#
_cell.length_a   1.000
_cell.length_b   1.000
_cell.length_c   1.000
_cell.angle_alpha   90.00
_cell.angle_beta   90.00
_cell.angle_gamma   90.00
#
_symmetry.space_group_name_H-M   'P 1'
#
loop_
_entity.id
_entity.type
_entity.pdbx_description
1 polymer ?
#
loop_
_entity_poly.entity_id
_entity_poly.type
_entity_poly.pdbx_seq_one_letter_code
_entity_poly.pdbx_strand_id
1 'polypeptide(L)'
;MNSRFSLSTFLIVIYQCITTNVVITLATTSCSEDTASICPNKLGDAVCERFFEKPTKLSTGWVVDANCTRLEYKSLAVQCRRTCMTCCRDPAYQCENSKNSRLNCTGIAEAGGCVTEVPWVAAMLQQECPHSCGLCEVSFCADKHEMCPLLAEICNHKSWFQYMGDMCPRTCKTCNKSGRTAVSLTHI
;
A
#
# COMPACT_ATOMS: atom_id res chain seq x y z
N MET A 1 20.84 -30.35 58.11
CA MET A 1 21.89 -30.13 57.10
C MET A 1 21.41 -29.02 56.18
N ASN A 2 22.00 -27.85 56.32
CA ASN A 2 21.59 -26.61 55.67
C ASN A 2 22.05 -26.61 54.21
N SER A 3 21.12 -26.46 53.25
CA SER A 3 21.46 -26.07 51.89
C SER A 3 20.92 -24.67 51.65
N ARG A 4 21.82 -23.68 51.79
CA ARG A 4 21.53 -22.27 51.52
C ARG A 4 21.54 -22.04 50.00
N PHE A 5 20.37 -22.16 49.37
CA PHE A 5 20.20 -21.65 48.01
C PHE A 5 20.20 -20.13 48.07
N SER A 6 21.30 -19.53 47.60
CA SER A 6 21.52 -18.09 47.61
C SER A 6 20.55 -17.39 46.66
N LEU A 7 19.65 -16.56 47.20
CA LEU A 7 18.73 -15.71 46.43
C LEU A 7 19.45 -14.81 45.41
N SER A 8 20.77 -14.56 45.57
CA SER A 8 21.53 -13.73 44.64
C SER A 8 21.71 -14.34 43.25
N THR A 9 21.67 -15.67 43.08
CA THR A 9 21.85 -16.27 41.75
C THR A 9 20.58 -16.18 40.88
N PHE A 10 19.40 -16.21 41.49
CA PHE A 10 18.12 -16.02 40.78
C PHE A 10 17.94 -14.59 40.28
N LEU A 11 18.39 -13.59 41.04
CA LEU A 11 18.30 -12.18 40.64
C LEU A 11 19.21 -11.84 39.45
N ILE A 12 20.34 -12.54 39.28
CA ILE A 12 21.28 -12.32 38.18
C ILE A 12 20.72 -12.82 36.84
N VAL A 13 20.03 -13.97 36.82
CA VAL A 13 19.41 -14.50 35.59
C VAL A 13 18.24 -13.62 35.12
N ILE A 14 17.50 -13.03 36.07
CA ILE A 14 16.43 -12.07 35.75
C ILE A 14 17.04 -10.74 35.26
N TYR A 15 18.14 -10.27 35.86
CA TYR A 15 18.82 -9.03 35.46
C TYR A 15 19.47 -9.09 34.07
N GLN A 16 19.93 -10.27 33.64
CA GLN A 16 20.46 -10.46 32.27
C GLN A 16 19.36 -10.53 31.20
N CYS A 17 18.12 -10.87 31.55
CA CYS A 17 16.99 -10.81 30.62
C CYS A 17 16.42 -9.38 30.48
N ILE A 18 16.54 -8.55 31.54
CA ILE A 18 16.04 -7.16 31.54
C ILE A 18 17.02 -6.18 30.82
N THR A 19 18.30 -6.52 30.72
CA THR A 19 19.31 -5.64 30.09
C THR A 19 19.47 -5.86 28.59
N THR A 20 19.05 -7.00 28.04
CA THR A 20 18.81 -7.12 26.61
C THR A 20 17.40 -6.68 26.31
N ASN A 21 17.18 -5.36 26.31
CA ASN A 21 16.10 -4.76 25.53
C ASN A 21 16.39 -5.04 24.04
N VAL A 22 16.19 -6.29 23.61
CA VAL A 22 15.86 -6.56 22.23
C VAL A 22 14.44 -6.07 22.09
N VAL A 23 14.30 -4.74 21.96
CA VAL A 23 13.16 -4.16 21.30
C VAL A 23 13.25 -4.73 19.90
N ILE A 24 12.55 -5.84 19.67
CA ILE A 24 12.13 -6.19 18.33
C ILE A 24 11.22 -5.03 17.97
N THR A 25 11.80 -3.97 17.41
CA THR A 25 11.05 -2.98 16.65
C THR A 25 10.45 -3.78 15.52
N LEU A 26 9.27 -4.36 15.78
CA LEU A 26 8.29 -4.65 14.76
C LEU A 26 8.10 -3.30 14.09
N ALA A 27 8.82 -3.07 12.99
CA ALA A 27 8.53 -1.98 12.10
C ALA A 27 7.11 -2.27 11.63
N THR A 28 6.12 -1.73 12.35
CA THR A 28 4.73 -1.74 11.92
C THR A 28 4.74 -0.89 10.67
N THR A 29 4.88 -1.56 9.53
CA THR A 29 4.63 -0.90 8.26
C THR A 29 3.21 -0.38 8.37
N SER A 30 3.03 0.91 8.12
CA SER A 30 1.71 1.57 8.10
C SER A 30 0.78 1.00 7.00
N CYS A 31 1.20 -0.08 6.34
CA CYS A 31 0.52 -0.76 5.27
C CYS A 31 -0.23 -1.97 5.85
N SER A 32 -1.48 -2.18 5.42
CA SER A 32 -2.10 -3.50 5.55
C SER A 32 -1.32 -4.52 4.72
N GLU A 33 -1.28 -5.79 5.16
CA GLU A 33 -0.58 -6.88 4.45
C GLU A 33 -0.93 -6.90 2.96
N ASP A 34 -2.23 -6.83 2.63
CA ASP A 34 -2.73 -6.90 1.25
C ASP A 34 -2.24 -5.75 0.36
N THR A 35 -2.01 -4.57 0.96
CA THR A 35 -1.57 -3.36 0.25
C THR A 35 -0.05 -3.23 0.21
N ALA A 36 0.66 -3.97 1.06
CA ALA A 36 2.09 -3.82 1.26
C ALA A 36 2.90 -4.40 0.10
N SER A 37 2.38 -5.45 -0.57
CA SER A 37 3.05 -6.17 -1.67
C SER A 37 2.34 -6.08 -3.03
N ILE A 38 1.23 -5.34 -3.13
CA ILE A 38 0.35 -5.31 -4.31
C ILE A 38 1.06 -4.83 -5.60
N CYS A 39 2.00 -3.89 -5.45
CA CYS A 39 2.73 -3.30 -6.57
C CYS A 39 4.00 -4.11 -6.90
N PRO A 40 4.55 -4.02 -8.13
CA PRO A 40 5.90 -4.52 -8.45
C PRO A 40 6.97 -3.58 -7.93
N ASN A 41 8.21 -4.09 -7.80
CA ASN A 41 9.38 -3.23 -7.67
C ASN A 41 9.50 -2.32 -8.92
N LYS A 42 10.05 -1.12 -8.75
CA LYS A 42 10.41 -0.23 -9.87
C LYS A 42 11.70 -0.70 -10.53
N LEU A 43 12.64 -1.18 -9.72
CA LEU A 43 13.79 -1.95 -10.21
C LEU A 43 13.41 -3.42 -10.37
N GLY A 44 14.14 -4.16 -11.20
CA GLY A 44 13.92 -5.60 -11.32
C GLY A 44 14.14 -6.32 -9.99
N ASP A 45 13.35 -7.36 -9.74
CA ASP A 45 13.39 -8.12 -8.48
C ASP A 45 14.80 -8.62 -8.15
N ALA A 46 15.53 -9.14 -9.15
CA ALA A 46 16.91 -9.59 -8.99
C ALA A 46 17.91 -8.50 -8.57
N VAL A 47 17.62 -7.22 -8.84
CA VAL A 47 18.43 -6.10 -8.34
C VAL A 47 18.11 -5.87 -6.88
N CYS A 48 16.83 -5.81 -6.52
CA CYS A 48 16.39 -5.59 -5.14
C CYS A 48 16.87 -6.69 -4.20
N GLU A 49 16.85 -7.94 -4.65
CA GLU A 49 17.31 -9.12 -3.90
C GLU A 49 18.81 -9.12 -3.58
N ARG A 50 19.62 -8.26 -4.21
CA ARG A 50 21.04 -8.09 -3.86
C ARG A 50 21.26 -7.18 -2.65
N PHE A 51 20.28 -6.33 -2.35
CA PHE A 51 20.40 -5.30 -1.31
C PHE A 51 19.47 -5.55 -0.13
N PHE A 52 18.36 -6.26 -0.35
CA PHE A 52 17.36 -6.54 0.66
C PHE A 52 17.00 -8.02 0.65
N GLU A 53 16.92 -8.61 1.83
CA GLU A 53 16.34 -9.92 2.05
C GLU A 53 14.86 -9.93 1.65
N LYS A 54 14.40 -11.07 1.12
CA LYS A 54 12.99 -11.23 0.75
C LYS A 54 12.11 -11.18 2.00
N PRO A 55 10.93 -10.56 1.92
CA PRO A 55 9.96 -10.61 2.99
C PRO A 55 9.61 -12.04 3.38
N THR A 56 9.61 -12.32 4.67
CA THR A 56 9.27 -13.64 5.21
C THR A 56 7.96 -13.53 5.99
N LYS A 57 6.99 -14.41 5.67
CA LYS A 57 5.71 -14.48 6.38
C LYS A 57 5.85 -15.38 7.62
N LEU A 58 5.63 -14.82 8.80
CA LEU A 58 5.54 -15.53 10.08
C LEU A 58 4.09 -15.60 10.55
N SER A 59 3.83 -16.34 11.64
CA SER A 59 2.52 -16.37 12.29
C SER A 59 2.08 -15.01 12.86
N THR A 60 3.04 -14.14 13.15
CA THR A 60 2.84 -12.80 13.72
C THR A 60 2.82 -11.69 12.68
N GLY A 61 2.88 -12.01 11.38
CA GLY A 61 2.89 -11.06 10.28
C GLY A 61 4.15 -11.17 9.41
N TRP A 62 4.42 -10.13 8.64
CA TRP A 62 5.57 -10.08 7.74
C TRP A 62 6.81 -9.48 8.38
N VAL A 63 7.95 -10.13 8.17
CA VAL A 63 9.27 -9.59 8.49
C VAL A 63 9.92 -9.09 7.21
N VAL A 64 10.35 -7.83 7.23
CA VAL A 64 11.07 -7.16 6.15
C VAL A 64 12.50 -6.88 6.58
N ASP A 65 13.41 -6.80 5.60
CA ASP A 65 14.80 -6.44 5.84
C ASP A 65 14.90 -5.09 6.56
N ALA A 66 15.72 -5.03 7.63
CA ALA A 66 15.94 -3.81 8.39
C ALA A 66 16.48 -2.64 7.53
N ASN A 67 17.24 -2.94 6.48
CA ASN A 67 17.77 -1.96 5.53
C ASN A 67 16.67 -1.20 4.79
N CYS A 68 15.47 -1.77 4.64
CA CYS A 68 14.33 -1.07 4.02
C CYS A 68 13.91 0.20 4.78
N THR A 69 14.28 0.34 6.05
CA THR A 69 13.97 1.50 6.88
C THR A 69 15.17 2.41 7.17
N ARG A 70 16.39 1.98 6.80
CA ARG A 70 17.61 2.74 7.06
C ARG A 70 17.73 3.92 6.10
N LEU A 71 18.18 5.06 6.63
CA LEU A 71 18.32 6.31 5.87
C LEU A 71 19.27 6.16 4.67
N GLU A 72 20.34 5.39 4.82
CA GLU A 72 21.35 5.14 3.77
C GLU A 72 20.75 4.45 2.53
N TYR A 73 19.76 3.57 2.74
CA TYR A 73 19.12 2.81 1.66
C TYR A 73 17.77 3.40 1.25
N LYS A 74 17.37 4.56 1.80
CA LYS A 74 16.02 5.12 1.62
C LYS A 74 15.62 5.27 0.15
N SER A 75 16.51 5.80 -0.69
CA SER A 75 16.24 6.00 -2.12
C SER A 75 16.10 4.66 -2.86
N LEU A 76 16.93 3.67 -2.52
CA LEU A 76 16.87 2.34 -3.11
C LEU A 76 15.65 1.55 -2.63
N ALA A 77 15.29 1.66 -1.35
CA ALA A 77 14.12 1.02 -0.75
C ALA A 77 12.82 1.51 -1.42
N VAL A 78 12.72 2.79 -1.78
CA VAL A 78 11.59 3.33 -2.55
C VAL A 78 11.50 2.67 -3.94
N GLN A 79 12.63 2.36 -4.57
CA GLN A 79 12.67 1.68 -5.86
C GLN A 79 12.35 0.18 -5.73
N CYS A 80 12.66 -0.41 -4.57
CA CYS A 80 12.39 -1.80 -4.21
C CYS A 80 11.14 -1.95 -3.34
N ARG A 81 10.11 -1.14 -3.63
CA ARG A 81 8.87 -1.01 -2.85
C ARG A 81 8.12 -2.32 -2.59
N ARG A 82 8.18 -3.32 -3.47
CA ARG A 82 7.57 -4.65 -3.22
C ARG A 82 8.42 -5.44 -2.22
N THR A 83 9.74 -5.50 -2.45
CA THR A 83 10.68 -6.19 -1.56
C THR A 83 10.69 -5.58 -0.17
N CYS A 84 10.52 -4.26 -0.06
CA CYS A 84 10.41 -3.57 1.21
C CYS A 84 9.00 -3.47 1.78
N MET A 85 8.01 -4.09 1.12
CA MET A 85 6.59 -4.08 1.52
C MET A 85 6.01 -2.68 1.78
N THR A 86 6.39 -1.71 0.92
CA THR A 86 5.94 -0.32 1.01
C THR A 86 5.01 0.08 -0.13
N CYS A 87 4.41 -0.87 -0.85
CA CYS A 87 3.52 -0.57 -1.98
C CYS A 87 2.34 0.32 -1.62
N CYS A 88 1.83 0.25 -0.39
CA CYS A 88 0.72 1.09 0.06
C CYS A 88 1.05 2.60 0.03
N ARG A 89 2.34 2.96 0.01
CA ARG A 89 2.80 4.35 -0.03
C ARG A 89 2.87 4.90 -1.45
N ASP A 90 2.69 4.05 -2.46
CA ASP A 90 2.76 4.47 -3.84
C ASP A 90 1.39 5.01 -4.31
N PRO A 91 1.30 6.30 -4.71
CA PRO A 91 0.04 6.92 -5.10
C PRO A 91 -0.64 6.25 -6.28
N ALA A 92 0.12 5.53 -7.13
CA ALA A 92 -0.41 4.76 -8.24
C ALA A 92 -1.32 3.60 -7.78
N TYR A 93 -1.21 3.17 -6.52
CA TYR A 93 -1.99 2.08 -5.92
C TYR A 93 -2.93 2.56 -4.80
N GLN A 94 -3.05 3.87 -4.56
CA GLN A 94 -3.84 4.43 -3.44
C GLN A 94 -5.31 4.75 -3.80
N CYS A 95 -6.00 3.82 -4.46
CA CYS A 95 -7.43 3.95 -4.77
C CYS A 95 -8.14 2.61 -4.59
N GLU A 96 -9.43 2.51 -4.96
CA GLU A 96 -10.13 1.23 -5.00
C GLU A 96 -10.33 0.81 -6.46
N ASN A 97 -10.37 -0.51 -6.71
CA ASN A 97 -10.94 -1.02 -7.95
C ASN A 97 -12.45 -0.71 -8.00
N SER A 98 -13.02 -0.74 -9.20
CA SER A 98 -14.47 -0.62 -9.37
C SER A 98 -15.21 -1.72 -8.59
N LYS A 99 -16.15 -1.33 -7.74
CA LYS A 99 -16.91 -2.28 -6.89
C LYS A 99 -17.79 -3.24 -7.69
N ASN A 100 -18.15 -2.87 -8.92
CA ASN A 100 -19.02 -3.66 -9.79
C ASN A 100 -18.24 -4.24 -10.99
N SER A 101 -16.91 -4.27 -10.91
CA SER A 101 -16.08 -4.83 -11.96
C SER A 101 -16.40 -6.30 -12.18
N ARG A 102 -16.57 -6.69 -13.45
CA ARG A 102 -16.66 -8.09 -13.87
C ARG A 102 -15.28 -8.72 -14.06
N LEU A 103 -14.20 -7.95 -13.87
CA LEU A 103 -12.83 -8.40 -14.08
C LEU A 103 -12.23 -8.94 -12.78
N ASN A 104 -11.43 -10.00 -12.90
CA ASN A 104 -10.55 -10.43 -11.81
C ASN A 104 -9.29 -9.54 -11.81
N CYS A 105 -9.41 -8.33 -11.24
CA CYS A 105 -8.34 -7.34 -11.25
C CYS A 105 -7.03 -7.85 -10.62
N THR A 106 -7.13 -8.64 -9.55
CA THR A 106 -5.95 -9.29 -8.93
C THR A 106 -5.29 -10.27 -9.89
N GLY A 107 -6.07 -11.18 -10.49
CA GLY A 107 -5.53 -12.15 -11.45
C GLY A 107 -4.94 -11.50 -12.71
N ILE A 108 -5.53 -10.41 -13.20
CA ILE A 108 -4.97 -9.63 -14.32
C ILE A 108 -3.61 -9.06 -13.94
N ALA A 109 -3.48 -8.44 -12.76
CA ALA A 109 -2.22 -7.87 -12.30
C ALA A 109 -1.14 -8.92 -12.09
N GLU A 110 -1.48 -10.05 -11.46
CA GLU A 110 -0.57 -11.18 -11.25
C GLU A 110 -0.08 -11.81 -12.55
N ALA A 111 -0.94 -11.88 -13.57
CA ALA A 111 -0.58 -12.35 -14.90
C ALA A 111 0.20 -11.32 -15.75
N GLY A 112 0.47 -10.12 -15.22
CA GLY A 112 1.14 -9.04 -15.94
C GLY A 112 0.27 -8.33 -16.99
N GLY A 113 -1.05 -8.54 -16.96
CA GLY A 113 -2.00 -7.98 -17.94
C GLY A 113 -2.29 -6.49 -17.80
N CYS A 114 -1.67 -5.80 -16.83
CA CYS A 114 -1.86 -4.36 -16.62
C CYS A 114 -1.09 -3.48 -17.61
N VAL A 115 -0.10 -4.04 -18.32
CA VAL A 115 0.64 -3.34 -19.37
C VAL A 115 0.09 -3.79 -20.72
N THR A 116 -0.49 -2.85 -21.47
CA THR A 116 -1.10 -3.13 -22.77
C THR A 116 -0.92 -1.95 -23.71
N GLU A 117 -0.67 -2.22 -24.99
CA GLU A 117 -0.62 -1.22 -26.06
C GLU A 117 -2.02 -0.95 -26.65
N VAL A 118 -3.01 -1.75 -26.26
CA VAL A 118 -4.37 -1.66 -26.82
C VAL A 118 -5.16 -0.58 -26.05
N PRO A 119 -5.50 0.56 -26.69
CA PRO A 119 -6.01 1.72 -25.95
C PRO A 119 -7.33 1.47 -25.20
N TRP A 120 -8.23 0.68 -25.79
CA TRP A 120 -9.51 0.36 -25.15
C TRP A 120 -9.34 -0.57 -23.93
N VAL A 121 -8.35 -1.47 -23.95
CA VAL A 121 -8.02 -2.32 -22.79
C VAL A 121 -7.42 -1.46 -21.69
N ALA A 122 -6.52 -0.53 -22.04
CA ALA A 122 -5.95 0.41 -21.07
C ALA A 122 -7.04 1.26 -20.40
N ALA A 123 -7.99 1.80 -21.18
CA ALA A 123 -9.12 2.56 -20.64
C ALA A 123 -10.01 1.70 -19.72
N MET A 124 -10.30 0.45 -20.11
CA MET A 124 -11.05 -0.50 -19.29
C MET A 124 -10.33 -0.80 -17.97
N LEU A 125 -9.01 -0.99 -17.97
CA LEU A 125 -8.23 -1.27 -16.77
C LEU A 125 -8.11 -0.05 -15.84
N GLN A 126 -7.94 1.15 -16.42
CA GLN A 126 -8.01 2.40 -15.66
C GLN A 126 -9.36 2.58 -15.00
N GLN A 127 -10.43 2.09 -15.65
CA GLN A 127 -11.77 2.23 -15.12
C GLN A 127 -12.07 1.17 -14.04
N GLU A 128 -11.81 -0.08 -14.35
CA GLU A 128 -12.29 -1.20 -13.55
C GLU A 128 -11.27 -1.68 -12.52
N CYS A 129 -9.97 -1.60 -12.84
CA CYS A 129 -8.88 -2.17 -12.05
C CYS A 129 -7.77 -1.18 -11.65
N PRO A 130 -8.05 0.11 -11.36
CA PRO A 130 -6.98 1.08 -11.16
C PRO A 130 -6.09 0.79 -9.95
N HIS A 131 -6.63 0.22 -8.87
CA HIS A 131 -5.83 -0.17 -7.70
C HIS A 131 -4.90 -1.34 -8.04
N SER A 132 -5.43 -2.45 -8.55
CA SER A 132 -4.62 -3.65 -8.83
C SER A 132 -3.55 -3.39 -9.90
N CYS A 133 -3.85 -2.53 -10.87
CA CYS A 133 -2.92 -2.22 -11.96
C CYS A 133 -1.99 -1.05 -11.70
N GLY A 134 -2.09 -0.36 -10.56
CA GLY A 134 -1.25 0.80 -10.31
C GLY A 134 -1.59 1.98 -11.23
N LEU A 135 -2.86 2.18 -11.54
CA LEU A 135 -3.35 3.21 -12.46
C LEU A 135 -4.15 4.30 -11.73
N CYS A 136 -4.10 4.36 -10.40
CA CYS A 136 -4.88 5.32 -9.63
C CYS A 136 -4.63 6.76 -10.09
N GLU A 137 -3.38 7.12 -10.41
CA GLU A 137 -2.96 8.45 -10.86
C GLU A 137 -3.54 8.87 -12.21
N VAL A 138 -3.79 7.92 -13.10
CA VAL A 138 -4.33 8.18 -14.45
C VAL A 138 -5.78 7.73 -14.60
N SER A 139 -6.37 7.19 -13.54
CA SER A 139 -7.78 6.79 -13.53
C SER A 139 -8.69 8.01 -13.49
N PHE A 140 -9.96 7.82 -13.86
CA PHE A 140 -11.02 8.81 -13.66
C PHE A 140 -11.23 9.18 -12.17
N CYS A 141 -10.61 8.41 -11.26
CA CYS A 141 -10.62 8.55 -9.81
C CYS A 141 -9.37 9.31 -9.29
N ALA A 142 -8.64 10.03 -10.14
CA ALA A 142 -7.53 10.86 -9.69
C ALA A 142 -8.02 12.19 -9.09
N ASP A 143 -7.34 12.62 -8.02
CA ASP A 143 -7.52 13.97 -7.48
C ASP A 143 -7.06 15.00 -8.53
N LYS A 144 -7.85 16.04 -8.73
CA LYS A 144 -7.62 17.11 -9.73
C LYS A 144 -6.76 18.25 -9.18
N HIS A 145 -6.46 18.24 -7.88
CA HIS A 145 -5.72 19.31 -7.22
C HIS A 145 -4.70 18.74 -6.21
N GLU A 146 -3.51 19.32 -6.15
CA GLU A 146 -2.41 18.88 -5.27
C GLU A 146 -2.72 19.02 -3.77
N MET A 147 -3.57 19.98 -3.41
CA MET A 147 -4.04 20.21 -2.03
C MET A 147 -5.05 19.17 -1.53
N CYS A 148 -5.57 18.28 -2.38
CA CYS A 148 -6.58 17.31 -1.97
C CYS A 148 -6.20 16.52 -0.70
N PRO A 149 -4.96 16.02 -0.52
CA PRO A 149 -4.56 15.31 0.71
C PRO A 149 -4.70 16.15 1.99
N LEU A 150 -4.58 17.47 1.91
CA LEU A 150 -4.72 18.38 3.05
C LEU A 150 -6.18 18.72 3.38
N LEU A 151 -7.11 18.44 2.46
CA LEU A 151 -8.51 18.81 2.55
C LEU A 151 -9.42 17.62 2.89
N ALA A 152 -8.86 16.48 3.30
CA ALA A 152 -9.59 15.25 3.57
C ALA A 152 -10.72 15.42 4.60
N GLU A 153 -10.55 16.29 5.60
CA GLU A 153 -11.56 16.56 6.63
C GLU A 153 -12.81 17.25 6.06
N ILE A 154 -12.66 18.00 4.97
CA ILE A 154 -13.75 18.78 4.34
C ILE A 154 -14.63 17.88 3.47
N CYS A 155 -14.19 16.65 3.15
CA CYS A 155 -14.95 15.70 2.34
C CYS A 155 -16.36 15.40 2.89
N ASN A 156 -16.57 15.49 4.21
CA ASN A 156 -17.87 15.25 4.84
C ASN A 156 -18.67 16.53 5.12
N HIS A 157 -18.12 17.71 4.82
CA HIS A 157 -18.80 18.98 5.06
C HIS A 157 -19.92 19.19 4.04
N LYS A 158 -21.16 19.35 4.51
CA LYS A 158 -22.37 19.39 3.66
C LYS A 158 -22.29 20.38 2.49
N SER A 159 -21.71 21.57 2.70
CA SER A 159 -21.58 22.59 1.66
C SER A 159 -20.50 22.29 0.62
N TRP A 160 -19.50 21.49 0.98
CA TRP A 160 -18.32 21.22 0.14
C TRP A 160 -18.31 19.80 -0.42
N PHE A 161 -19.21 18.93 0.04
CA PHE A 161 -19.28 17.52 -0.36
C PHE A 161 -19.27 17.33 -1.89
N GLN A 162 -20.08 18.09 -2.63
CA GLN A 162 -20.13 18.00 -4.10
C GLN A 162 -18.82 18.47 -4.73
N TYR A 163 -18.36 19.67 -4.37
CA TYR A 163 -17.12 20.24 -4.89
C TYR A 163 -15.90 19.34 -4.62
N MET A 164 -15.78 18.84 -3.40
CA MET A 164 -14.72 17.92 -2.99
C MET A 164 -14.85 16.56 -3.68
N GLY A 165 -16.06 16.09 -3.93
CA GLY A 165 -16.28 14.88 -4.71
C GLY A 165 -15.84 15.00 -6.17
N ASP A 166 -15.92 16.19 -6.75
CA ASP A 166 -15.50 16.47 -8.14
C ASP A 166 -14.01 16.79 -8.26
N MET A 167 -13.44 17.51 -7.28
CA MET A 167 -12.05 17.96 -7.29
C MET A 167 -11.10 16.96 -6.65
N CYS A 168 -11.56 16.23 -5.63
CA CYS A 168 -10.76 15.30 -4.83
C CYS A 168 -11.43 13.93 -4.70
N PRO A 169 -11.84 13.28 -5.82
CA PRO A 169 -12.60 12.04 -5.76
C PRO A 169 -11.86 10.90 -5.05
N ARG A 170 -10.53 10.85 -5.12
CA ARG A 170 -9.71 9.85 -4.42
C ARG A 170 -9.68 10.12 -2.93
N THR A 171 -9.29 11.33 -2.55
CA THR A 171 -9.19 11.72 -1.14
C THR A 171 -10.54 11.54 -0.44
N CYS A 172 -11.63 11.92 -1.09
CA CYS A 172 -12.98 11.81 -0.53
C CYS A 172 -13.65 10.44 -0.77
N LYS A 173 -12.96 9.49 -1.41
CA LYS A 173 -13.46 8.14 -1.74
C LYS A 173 -14.79 8.16 -2.50
N THR A 174 -15.02 9.16 -3.34
CA THR A 174 -16.25 9.35 -4.11
C THR A 174 -16.17 8.80 -5.53
N CYS A 175 -15.07 8.16 -5.91
CA CYS A 175 -14.85 7.62 -7.26
C CYS A 175 -16.00 6.75 -7.81
N ASN A 176 -16.73 6.06 -6.93
CA ASN A 176 -17.89 5.24 -7.33
C ASN A 176 -19.18 6.04 -7.59
N LYS A 177 -19.20 7.36 -7.36
CA LYS A 177 -20.38 8.22 -7.55
C LYS A 177 -20.46 8.83 -8.96
N SER A 178 -19.36 8.88 -9.70
CA SER A 178 -19.30 9.59 -11.00
C SER A 178 -19.36 8.68 -12.23
N GLY A 179 -19.49 7.36 -12.07
CA GLY A 179 -19.62 6.39 -13.17
C GLY A 179 -21.03 6.26 -13.78
N ARG A 180 -21.99 7.12 -13.40
CA ARG A 180 -23.33 7.18 -14.00
C ARG A 180 -23.64 8.57 -14.55
N THR A 181 -22.75 9.13 -15.37
CA THR A 181 -23.27 10.04 -16.39
C THR A 181 -23.95 9.16 -17.43
N ALA A 182 -25.27 9.08 -17.32
CA ALA A 182 -26.11 8.39 -18.28
C ALA A 182 -25.68 8.77 -19.70
N VAL A 183 -25.30 7.79 -20.51
CA VAL A 183 -25.52 7.90 -21.94
C VAL A 183 -27.04 7.95 -22.09
N SER A 184 -27.59 9.17 -22.07
CA SER A 184 -28.90 9.40 -22.66
C SER A 184 -28.73 9.12 -24.15
N LEU A 185 -29.09 7.91 -24.57
CA LEU A 185 -29.41 7.66 -25.96
C LEU A 185 -30.69 8.44 -26.24
N THR A 186 -30.53 9.71 -26.63
CA THR A 186 -31.55 10.45 -27.37
C THR A 186 -30.89 10.98 -28.65
N HIS A 187 -31.60 10.75 -29.76
CA HIS A 187 -31.29 11.04 -31.17
C HIS A 187 -30.34 10.08 -31.91
N ILE A 188 -30.92 9.06 -32.58
CA ILE A 188 -31.41 9.16 -33.98
C ILE A 188 -32.75 8.45 -34.07
#